data_AF-A0A6S6TYI3-F1
#
_entry.id   AF-A0A6S6TYI3-F1
#
_cell.length_a   1.000
_cell.length_b   1.000
_cell.length_c   1.000
_cell.angle_alpha   90.00
_cell.angle_beta   90.00
_cell.angle_gamma   90.00
#
_symmetry.space_group_name_H-M   'P 1'
#
loop_
_entity.id
_entity.type
_entity.pdbx_description
1 polymer ?
#
loop_
_entity_poly.entity_id
_entity_poly.type
_entity_poly.pdbx_seq_one_letter_code
_entity_poly.pdbx_strand_id
1 'polypeptide(L)'
;MGFVLTLIGLVVLAAGGMMVYRPKALPDMARLYLDEIAFQAYASVGRILLGIALVVYADHSRLPVILTILGTLSLLSGIAFMFMEPEKFRMFVKDMLAKVDDFGIYPGMVVALVGLVVLYAVW
;
A
#
# COMPACT_ATOMS: atom_id res chain seq x y z
N MET A 1 11.05 -15.96 -9.92
CA MET A 1 11.18 -15.05 -8.76
C MET A 1 10.81 -13.62 -9.13
N GLY A 2 11.35 -13.04 -10.20
CA GLY A 2 10.95 -11.69 -10.65
C GLY A 2 9.45 -11.50 -10.90
N PHE A 3 8.74 -12.55 -11.33
CA PHE A 3 7.29 -12.47 -11.62
C PHE A 3 6.43 -11.93 -10.46
N VAL A 4 6.70 -12.32 -9.20
CA VAL A 4 5.91 -11.85 -8.05
C VAL A 4 6.13 -10.36 -7.82
N LEU A 5 7.39 -9.91 -7.82
CA LEU A 5 7.72 -8.49 -7.68
C LEU A 5 7.23 -7.68 -8.88
N THR A 6 7.28 -8.22 -10.11
CA THR A 6 6.71 -7.59 -11.30
C THR A 6 5.20 -7.40 -11.15
N LEU A 7 4.48 -8.43 -10.68
CA LEU A 7 3.04 -8.34 -10.44
C LEU A 7 2.70 -7.29 -9.37
N ILE A 8 3.44 -7.30 -8.25
CA ILE A 8 3.28 -6.30 -7.19
C ILE A 8 3.54 -4.89 -7.73
N GLY A 9 4.66 -4.70 -8.44
CA GLY A 9 5.01 -3.41 -9.03
C GLY A 9 3.97 -2.90 -10.02
N LEU A 10 3.41 -3.78 -10.86
CA LEU A 10 2.33 -3.45 -11.79
C LEU A 10 1.04 -3.07 -11.06
N VAL A 11 0.65 -3.81 -10.02
CA VAL A 11 -0.56 -3.51 -9.23
C VAL A 11 -0.41 -2.17 -8.50
N VAL A 12 0.75 -1.92 -7.88
CA VAL A 12 1.04 -0.66 -7.19
C VAL A 12 1.09 0.51 -8.18
N LEU A 13 1.73 0.32 -9.33
CA LEU A 13 1.79 1.32 -10.39
C LEU A 13 0.40 1.63 -10.96
N ALA A 14 -0.43 0.62 -11.21
CA ALA A 14 -1.79 0.78 -11.67
C ALA A 14 -2.66 1.51 -10.63
N ALA A 15 -2.53 1.17 -9.35
CA ALA A 15 -3.21 1.86 -8.26
C ALA A 15 -2.79 3.34 -8.18
N GLY A 16 -1.48 3.62 -8.24
CA GLY A 16 -0.95 4.97 -8.27
C GLY A 16 -1.42 5.78 -9.49
N GLY A 17 -1.37 5.18 -10.68
CA GLY A 17 -1.87 5.78 -11.92
C GLY A 17 -3.37 6.07 -11.86
N MET A 18 -4.15 5.16 -11.28
CA MET A 18 -5.58 5.37 -11.04
C MET A 18 -5.83 6.54 -10.07
N MET A 19 -5.02 6.67 -9.01
CA MET A 19 -5.08 7.83 -8.10
C MET A 19 -4.63 9.13 -8.77
N VAL A 20 -3.73 9.10 -9.75
CA VAL A 20 -3.36 10.31 -10.50
C VAL A 20 -4.50 10.71 -11.45
N TYR A 21 -5.08 9.75 -12.17
CA TYR A 21 -6.15 10.02 -13.14
C TYR A 21 -7.49 10.36 -12.47
N ARG A 22 -7.82 9.68 -11.36
CA ARG A 22 -9.00 9.92 -10.53
C ARG A 22 -8.61 9.89 -9.04
N PRO A 23 -8.17 11.03 -8.48
CA PRO A 23 -7.68 11.15 -7.10
C PRO A 23 -8.62 10.60 -6.03
N LYS A 24 -9.92 10.71 -6.28
CA LYS A 24 -10.95 10.29 -5.33
C LYS A 24 -11.38 8.83 -5.47
N ALA A 25 -10.95 8.11 -6.53
CA ALA A 25 -11.49 6.77 -6.80
C ALA A 25 -11.17 5.75 -5.69
N LEU A 26 -9.91 5.66 -5.25
CA LEU A 26 -9.54 4.77 -4.14
C LEU A 26 -10.04 5.28 -2.77
N PRO A 27 -9.95 6.59 -2.44
CA PRO A 27 -10.56 7.14 -1.24
C PRO A 27 -12.07 6.87 -1.12
N ASP A 28 -12.82 7.06 -2.20
CA ASP A 28 -14.26 6.83 -2.20
C ASP A 28 -14.59 5.34 -2.06
N MET A 29 -13.81 4.45 -2.69
CA MET A 29 -13.93 3.01 -2.43
C MET A 29 -13.65 2.67 -0.96
N ALA A 30 -12.59 3.24 -0.37
CA ALA A 30 -12.27 3.01 1.03
C ALA A 30 -13.40 3.49 1.97
N ARG A 31 -14.08 4.59 1.64
CA ARG A 31 -15.23 5.09 2.40
C ARG A 31 -16.42 4.13 2.38
N LEU A 32 -16.67 3.45 1.26
CA LEU A 32 -17.78 2.49 1.13
C LEU A 32 -17.62 1.27 2.03
N TYR A 33 -16.38 0.80 2.21
CA TYR A 33 -16.08 -0.39 3.00
C TYR A 33 -15.57 -0.09 4.42
N LEU A 34 -15.44 1.20 4.79
CA LEU A 34 -14.80 1.61 6.04
C LEU A 34 -15.48 1.01 7.29
N ASP A 35 -16.80 0.84 7.24
CA ASP A 35 -17.58 0.30 8.36
C ASP A 35 -17.57 -1.23 8.44
N GLU A 36 -17.03 -1.91 7.42
CA GLU A 36 -16.91 -3.35 7.43
C GLU A 36 -15.66 -3.78 8.21
N ILE A 37 -15.84 -4.65 9.22
CA ILE A 37 -14.73 -5.28 9.94
C ILE A 37 -13.77 -6.00 8.97
N ALA A 38 -14.32 -6.53 7.88
CA ALA A 38 -13.56 -7.16 6.82
C ALA A 38 -12.53 -6.21 6.19
N PHE A 39 -12.82 -4.91 6.08
CA PHE A 39 -11.90 -3.92 5.50
C PHE A 39 -10.62 -3.79 6.33
N GLN A 40 -10.71 -3.76 7.67
CA GLN A 40 -9.53 -3.77 8.54
C GLN A 40 -8.72 -5.06 8.39
N ALA A 41 -9.40 -6.21 8.33
CA ALA A 41 -8.75 -7.49 8.13
C ALA A 41 -8.01 -7.54 6.79
N TYR A 42 -8.65 -7.14 5.68
CA TYR A 42 -8.02 -7.07 4.36
C TYR A 42 -6.86 -6.08 4.32
N ALA A 43 -7.02 -4.90 4.92
CA ALA A 43 -5.98 -3.87 4.97
C ALA A 43 -4.75 -4.33 5.76
N SER A 44 -4.95 -5.11 6.83
CA SER A 44 -3.89 -5.65 7.68
C SER A 44 -3.20 -6.84 7.03
N VAL A 45 -3.98 -7.86 6.63
CA VAL A 45 -3.47 -9.08 5.99
C VAL A 45 -2.79 -8.75 4.66
N GLY A 46 -3.38 -7.89 3.85
CA GLY A 46 -2.79 -7.45 2.58
C GLY A 46 -1.42 -6.79 2.77
N ARG A 47 -1.28 -5.91 3.78
CA ARG A 47 -0.01 -5.27 4.14
C ARG A 47 1.04 -6.25 4.65
N ILE A 48 0.63 -7.23 5.45
CA ILE A 48 1.53 -8.27 5.94
C ILE A 48 2.01 -9.13 4.78
N LEU A 49 1.11 -9.62 3.91
CA LEU A 49 1.49 -10.42 2.76
C LEU A 49 2.41 -9.66 1.79
N LEU A 50 2.08 -8.38 1.51
CA LEU A 50 2.90 -7.50 0.70
C LEU A 50 4.29 -7.30 1.34
N GLY A 51 4.33 -7.03 2.63
CA GLY A 51 5.57 -6.78 3.36
C GLY A 51 6.47 -8.01 3.41
N ILE A 52 5.91 -9.20 3.67
CA ILE A 52 6.63 -10.48 3.59
C ILE A 52 7.18 -10.68 2.18
N ALA A 53 6.37 -10.47 1.13
CA ALA A 53 6.82 -10.62 -0.24
C ALA A 53 8.00 -9.68 -0.55
N LEU A 54 7.91 -8.41 -0.16
CA LEU A 54 8.99 -7.44 -0.40
C LEU A 54 10.29 -7.81 0.34
N VAL A 55 10.21 -8.24 1.60
CA VAL A 55 11.40 -8.63 2.40
C VAL A 55 12.02 -9.94 1.87
N VAL A 56 11.22 -10.97 1.62
CA VAL A 56 11.72 -12.28 1.17
C VAL A 56 12.40 -12.19 -0.20
N TYR A 57 11.87 -11.36 -1.10
CA TYR A 57 12.46 -11.18 -2.43
C TYR A 57 13.48 -10.03 -2.50
N ALA A 58 13.76 -9.33 -1.39
CA ALA A 58 14.69 -8.21 -1.36
C ALA A 58 16.10 -8.61 -1.80
N ASP A 59 16.64 -9.70 -1.23
CA ASP A 59 18.00 -10.19 -1.49
C ASP A 59 18.25 -10.60 -2.94
N HIS A 60 17.18 -10.85 -3.70
CA HIS A 60 17.22 -11.21 -5.12
C HIS A 60 17.01 -10.02 -6.06
N SER A 61 16.85 -8.80 -5.52
CA SER A 61 16.60 -7.59 -6.30
C SER A 61 17.85 -6.73 -6.48
N ARG A 62 17.80 -5.77 -7.41
CA ARG A 62 18.86 -4.74 -7.54
C ARG A 62 18.88 -3.74 -6.39
N LEU A 63 17.78 -3.62 -5.65
CA LEU A 63 17.59 -2.63 -4.59
C LEU A 63 17.20 -3.30 -3.26
N PRO A 64 18.03 -4.22 -2.73
CA PRO A 64 17.67 -5.03 -1.56
C PRO A 64 17.33 -4.15 -0.35
N VAL A 65 18.12 -3.11 -0.11
CA VAL A 65 17.91 -2.20 1.02
C VAL A 65 16.56 -1.48 0.94
N ILE A 66 16.17 -1.00 -0.24
CA ILE A 66 14.91 -0.26 -0.42
C ILE A 66 13.71 -1.20 -0.27
N LEU A 67 13.76 -2.38 -0.90
CA LEU A 67 12.68 -3.37 -0.76
C LEU A 67 12.52 -3.85 0.68
N THR A 68 13.63 -4.05 1.39
CA THR A 68 13.59 -4.40 2.82
C THR A 68 12.95 -3.29 3.64
N ILE A 69 13.33 -2.02 3.44
CA ILE A 69 12.72 -0.88 4.18
C ILE A 69 11.22 -0.81 3.91
N LEU A 70 10.80 -0.83 2.64
CA LEU A 70 9.38 -0.78 2.26
C LEU A 70 8.60 -1.99 2.81
N GLY A 71 9.20 -3.18 2.72
CA GLY A 71 8.62 -4.40 3.22
C GLY A 71 8.44 -4.39 4.74
N THR A 72 9.46 -3.95 5.49
CA THR A 72 9.40 -3.80 6.94
C THR A 72 8.36 -2.76 7.36
N LEU A 73 8.28 -1.61 6.69
CA LEU A 73 7.23 -0.60 6.97
C LEU A 73 5.82 -1.16 6.71
N SER A 74 5.65 -1.93 5.64
CA SER A 74 4.39 -2.60 5.33
C SER A 74 4.04 -3.64 6.40
N LEU A 75 5.01 -4.43 6.86
CA LEU A 75 4.81 -5.39 7.94
C LEU A 75 4.39 -4.71 9.24
N LEU A 76 5.15 -3.69 9.67
CA LEU A 76 4.87 -2.96 10.90
C LEU A 76 3.50 -2.30 10.88
N SER A 77 3.12 -1.68 9.76
CA SER A 77 1.79 -1.07 9.63
C SER A 77 0.67 -2.11 9.61
N GLY A 78 0.85 -3.25 8.93
CA GLY A 78 -0.13 -4.34 8.93
C GLY A 78 -0.33 -4.96 10.32
N ILE A 79 0.76 -5.16 11.07
CA ILE A 79 0.70 -5.63 12.46
C ILE A 79 0.02 -4.58 13.35
N ALA A 80 0.40 -3.30 13.23
CA ALA A 80 -0.22 -2.22 13.99
C ALA A 80 -1.74 -2.14 13.76
N PHE A 81 -2.19 -2.29 12.52
CA PHE A 81 -3.62 -2.31 12.19
C PHE A 81 -4.34 -3.56 12.71
N MET A 82 -3.66 -4.70 12.78
CA MET A 82 -4.23 -5.92 13.34
C MET A 82 -4.52 -5.80 14.85
N PHE A 83 -3.66 -5.09 15.59
CA PHE A 83 -3.84 -4.88 17.04
C PHE A 83 -4.64 -3.62 17.40
N MET A 84 -4.99 -2.79 16.42
CA MET A 84 -5.78 -1.59 16.63
C MET A 84 -7.25 -1.95 16.82
N GLU A 85 -7.92 -1.34 17.80
CA GLU A 85 -9.38 -1.47 17.95
C GLU A 85 -10.09 -0.98 16.66
N PRO A 86 -11.16 -1.65 16.20
CA PRO A 86 -11.85 -1.28 14.96
C PRO A 86 -12.32 0.17 14.90
N GLU A 87 -12.72 0.75 16.04
CA GLU A 87 -13.14 2.15 16.14
C GLU A 87 -11.95 3.10 15.93
N LYS A 88 -10.80 2.79 16.53
CA LYS A 88 -9.55 3.56 16.35
C LYS A 88 -9.04 3.47 14.92
N PHE A 89 -9.12 2.30 14.30
CA PHE A 89 -8.75 2.09 12.90
C PHE A 89 -9.64 2.91 11.97
N ARG A 90 -10.97 2.88 12.18
CA ARG A 90 -11.92 3.68 11.41
C ARG A 90 -11.64 5.18 11.52
N MET A 91 -11.40 5.66 12.75
CA MET A 91 -11.04 7.06 12.99
C MET A 91 -9.74 7.44 12.26
N PHE A 92 -8.70 6.60 12.37
CA PHE A 92 -7.42 6.81 11.69
C PHE A 92 -7.57 6.90 10.17
N VAL A 93 -8.29 5.95 9.56
CA VAL A 93 -8.52 5.94 8.11
C VAL A 93 -9.36 7.13 7.69
N LYS A 94 -10.38 7.52 8.46
CA LYS A 94 -11.20 8.71 8.19
C LYS A 94 -10.35 9.99 8.20
N ASP A 95 -9.46 10.13 9.18
CA ASP A 95 -8.54 11.27 9.27
C ASP A 95 -7.55 11.30 8.10
N MET A 96 -7.05 10.13 7.68
CA MET A 96 -6.20 10.02 6.49
C MET A 96 -6.95 10.40 5.21
N LEU A 97 -8.19 9.92 5.04
CA LEU A 97 -9.01 10.22 3.87
C LEU A 97 -9.36 11.71 3.78
N ALA A 98 -9.63 12.37 4.92
CA ALA A 98 -9.86 13.81 4.96
C ALA A 98 -8.64 14.59 4.47
N LYS A 99 -7.43 14.19 4.88
CA LYS A 99 -6.18 14.79 4.40
C LYS A 99 -5.96 14.53 2.91
N VAL A 100 -6.24 13.32 2.42
CA VAL A 100 -6.05 12.99 0.99
C VAL A 100 -6.88 13.88 0.08
N ASP A 101 -8.08 14.29 0.51
CA ASP A 101 -8.89 15.25 -0.25
C ASP A 101 -8.19 16.61 -0.42
N ASP A 102 -7.38 17.04 0.55
CA ASP A 102 -6.60 18.28 0.48
C ASP A 102 -5.32 18.13 -0.36
N PHE A 103 -4.72 16.93 -0.37
CA PHE A 103 -3.47 16.66 -1.11
C PHE A 103 -3.67 16.29 -2.58
N GLY A 104 -4.90 16.03 -3.04
CA GLY A 104 -5.19 15.80 -4.46
C GLY A 104 -4.37 14.66 -5.09
N ILE A 105 -3.56 14.98 -6.11
CA ILE A 105 -2.82 13.99 -6.94
C ILE A 105 -1.52 13.46 -6.29
N TYR A 106 -0.96 14.16 -5.30
CA TYR A 106 0.34 13.83 -4.71
C TYR A 106 0.46 12.40 -4.16
N PRO A 107 -0.50 11.87 -3.36
CA PRO A 107 -0.40 10.49 -2.89
C PRO A 107 -0.38 9.48 -4.05
N GLY A 108 -1.13 9.73 -5.13
CA GLY A 108 -1.10 8.90 -6.32
C GLY A 108 0.27 8.87 -7.01
N MET A 109 0.94 10.03 -7.10
CA MET A 109 2.30 10.11 -7.66
C MET A 109 3.31 9.32 -6.82
N VAL A 110 3.24 9.42 -5.49
CA VAL A 110 4.12 8.67 -4.58
C VAL A 110 3.90 7.16 -4.75
N VAL A 111 2.63 6.72 -4.79
CA VAL A 111 2.30 5.31 -5.00
C VAL A 111 2.78 4.82 -6.37
N ALA A 112 2.58 5.62 -7.43
CA ALA A 112 3.07 5.28 -8.77
C ALA A 112 4.61 5.19 -8.80
N LEU A 113 5.31 6.10 -8.13
CA LEU A 113 6.77 6.08 -8.02
C LEU A 113 7.25 4.82 -7.29
N VAL A 114 6.60 4.43 -6.19
CA VAL A 114 6.89 3.18 -5.48
C VAL A 114 6.69 1.98 -6.41
N GLY A 115 5.63 1.97 -7.22
CA GLY A 115 5.40 0.93 -8.23
C GLY A 115 6.53 0.84 -9.26
N LEU A 116 6.99 1.98 -9.78
CA LEU A 116 8.14 2.04 -10.69
C LEU A 116 9.44 1.55 -10.03
N VAL A 117 9.68 1.92 -8.78
CA VAL A 117 10.86 1.46 -8.01
C VAL A 117 10.82 -0.05 -7.83
N VAL A 118 9.67 -0.62 -7.48
CA VAL A 118 9.52 -2.08 -7.35
C VAL A 118 9.75 -2.78 -8.69
N LEU A 119 9.23 -2.24 -9.80
CA LEU A 119 9.50 -2.79 -11.12
C LEU A 119 10.99 -2.70 -11.48
N TYR A 120 11.61 -1.55 -11.29
CA TYR A 120 13.03 -1.35 -11.55
C TYR A 120 13.93 -2.26 -10.69
N ALA A 121 13.50 -2.61 -9.47
CA ALA A 121 14.24 -3.55 -8.62
C ALA A 121 14.33 -4.96 -9.21
N VAL A 122 13.42 -5.33 -10.14
CA VAL A 122 13.40 -6.63 -10.82
C VAL A 122 14.23 -6.66 -12.10
N TRP A 123 14.24 -5.55 -12.86
CA TRP A 123 14.86 -5.44 -14.18
C TRP A 123 16.32 -5.05 -14.12
#